data_AF-A0A5K1EQD9-F1
#
_entry.id   AF-A0A5K1EQD9-F1
#
_cell.length_a   1.000
_cell.length_b   1.000
_cell.length_c   1.000
_cell.angle_alpha   90.00
_cell.angle_beta   90.00
_cell.angle_gamma   90.00
#
_symmetry.space_group_name_H-M   'P 1'
#
loop_
_entity.id
_entity.type
_entity.pdbx_description
1 polymer ?
#
loop_
_entity_poly.entity_id
_entity_poly.type
_entity_poly.pdbx_seq_one_letter_code
_entity_poly.pdbx_strand_id
1 'polypeptide(L)' 'YKLRLNPQKCVFGVESSKLLGFMVSKKGIEKDPSIAKAIIEMLPPTNLKELRSLQGR' A
#
# COMPACT_ATOMS: atom_id res chain seq x y z
N TYR A 1 -26.26 6.33 -15.49
CA TYR A 1 -25.36 5.48 -14.67
C TYR A 1 -25.86 5.45 -13.23
N LYS A 2 -25.92 4.27 -12.58
CA LYS A 2 -26.39 4.08 -11.18
C LYS A 2 -25.23 3.89 -10.20
N LEU A 3 -24.16 4.68 -10.34
CA LEU A 3 -23.01 4.62 -9.42
C LEU A 3 -23.34 5.38 -8.13
N ARG A 4 -22.99 4.81 -6.99
CA ARG A 4 -23.11 5.43 -5.67
C ARG A 4 -21.75 5.36 -4.97
N LEU A 5 -21.37 6.43 -4.30
CA LEU A 5 -20.18 6.47 -3.46
C LEU A 5 -20.45 5.74 -2.15
N ASN A 6 -19.39 5.18 -1.55
CA ASN A 6 -19.43 4.67 -0.19
C ASN A 6 -18.79 5.73 0.74
N PRO A 7 -19.58 6.50 1.50
CA PRO A 7 -19.05 7.59 2.32
C PRO A 7 -18.00 7.14 3.34
N GLN A 8 -18.07 5.90 3.84
CA GLN A 8 -17.11 5.36 4.81
C GLN A 8 -15.73 5.10 4.21
N LYS A 9 -15.63 4.97 2.88
CA LYS A 9 -14.38 4.69 2.16
C LYS A 9 -13.89 5.86 1.33
N CYS A 10 -14.65 6.96 1.30
CA CYS A 10 -14.28 8.14 0.54
C CYS A 10 -13.54 9.13 1.44
N VAL A 11 -12.40 9.61 0.95
CA VAL A 11 -11.58 10.61 1.64
C VAL A 11 -11.49 11.82 0.73
N PHE A 12 -11.82 13.01 1.24
CA PHE A 12 -11.86 14.25 0.46
C PHE A 12 -11.10 15.36 1.19
N GLY A 13 -10.41 16.21 0.45
CA GLY A 13 -9.77 17.42 0.98
C GLY A 13 -8.56 17.18 1.92
N VAL A 14 -8.03 15.96 1.98
CA VAL A 14 -6.86 15.63 2.79
C VAL A 14 -5.55 15.92 2.07
N GLU A 15 -4.49 16.25 2.81
CA GLU A 15 -3.17 16.55 2.26
C GLU A 15 -2.43 15.30 1.75
N SER A 16 -2.72 14.15 2.37
CA SER A 16 -2.24 12.84 1.97
C SER A 16 -3.29 11.77 2.24
N SER A 17 -3.32 10.72 1.41
CA SER A 17 -4.23 9.58 1.59
C SER A 17 -3.64 8.27 1.07
N LYS A 18 -4.13 7.15 1.62
CA LYS A 18 -3.75 5.82 1.13
C LYS A 18 -4.69 5.39 0.00
N LEU A 19 -4.13 5.16 -1.19
CA LEU A 19 -4.85 4.69 -2.37
C LEU A 19 -4.11 3.51 -3.00
N LEU A 20 -4.81 2.39 -3.19
CA LEU A 20 -4.26 1.16 -3.79
C LEU A 20 -2.96 0.65 -3.10
N GLY A 21 -2.80 0.91 -1.80
CA GLY A 21 -1.60 0.52 -1.05
C GLY A 21 -0.45 1.52 -1.10
N PHE A 22 -0.62 2.65 -1.78
CA PHE A 22 0.37 3.74 -1.84
C PHE A 22 -0.10 4.95 -1.06
N MET A 23 0.84 5.73 -0.55
CA MET A 23 0.55 7.05 0.00
C MET A 23 0.56 8.06 -1.15
N VAL A 24 -0.50 8.85 -1.29
CA VAL A 24 -0.60 9.89 -2.32
C VAL A 24 -0.66 11.23 -1.62
N SER A 25 0.27 12.13 -1.96
CA SER A 25 0.37 13.48 -1.39
C SER A 25 0.56 14.52 -2.52
N LYS A 26 0.58 15.80 -2.16
CA LYS A 26 0.95 16.88 -3.10
C LYS A 26 2.34 16.69 -3.72
N LYS A 27 3.24 15.95 -3.06
CA LYS A 27 4.60 15.66 -3.54
C LYS A 27 4.63 14.49 -4.53
N GLY A 28 3.53 13.77 -4.69
CA GLY A 28 3.39 12.64 -5.59
C GLY A 28 3.03 11.34 -4.86
N ILE A 29 3.39 10.22 -5.47
CA ILE A 29 3.18 8.88 -4.91
C ILE A 29 4.39 8.54 -4.04
N GLU A 30 4.14 8.35 -2.75
CA GLU A 30 5.11 7.97 -1.74
C GLU A 30 4.93 6.50 -1.37
N LYS A 31 6.05 5.83 -1.07
CA LYS A 31 6.04 4.46 -0.57
C LYS A 31 5.37 4.45 0.81
N ASP A 32 4.43 3.55 1.01
CA ASP A 32 3.78 3.40 2.31
C ASP A 32 4.83 2.94 3.35
N PRO A 33 5.10 3.74 4.41
CA PRO A 33 6.08 3.40 5.42
C PRO A 33 5.73 2.10 6.17
N SER A 34 4.45 1.71 6.22
CA SER A 34 4.04 0.43 6.80
C SER A 34 4.56 -0.76 6.01
N ILE A 35 4.56 -0.69 4.67
CA ILE A 35 5.10 -1.74 3.80
C ILE A 35 6.62 -1.82 3.95
N ALA A 36 7.30 -0.67 4.05
CA ALA A 36 8.74 -0.63 4.25
C ALA A 36 9.15 -1.28 5.58
N LYS A 37 8.45 -0.97 6.68
CA LYS A 37 8.69 -1.59 7.99
C LYS A 37 8.47 -3.10 7.97
N ALA A 38 7.37 -3.57 7.37
CA ALA A 38 7.09 -5.00 7.26
C ALA A 38 8.19 -5.78 6.53
N ILE A 39 8.83 -5.19 5.52
CA ILE A 39 9.96 -5.82 4.80
C ILE A 39 11.22 -5.85 5.67
N ILE A 40 11.47 -4.79 6.46
CA ILE A 40 12.65 -4.72 7.34
C ILE A 40 12.52 -5.70 8.51
N GLU A 41 11.32 -5.85 9.06
CA GLU A 41 11.02 -6.74 10.19
C GLU A 41 10.81 -8.20 9.76
N MET A 42 10.72 -8.46 8.46
CA MET A 42 10.55 -9.81 7.92
C MET A 42 11.81 -10.66 8.18
N LEU A 43 11.59 -11.89 8.64
CA LEU A 43 12.66 -12.88 8.76
C LEU A 43 13.23 -13.23 7.38
N PRO A 44 14.54 -13.49 7.25
CA PRO A 44 15.12 -13.95 6.01
C PRO A 44 14.40 -15.20 5.50
N PRO A 45 14.04 -15.25 4.19
CA PRO A 45 13.36 -16.42 3.65
C PRO A 45 14.28 -17.63 3.75
N THR A 46 13.73 -18.75 4.21
CA THR A 46 14.50 -19.98 4.45
C THR A 46 14.40 -20.96 3.27
N ASN A 47 13.42 -20.76 2.39
CA ASN A 47 13.19 -21.62 1.24
C ASN A 47 12.86 -20.84 -0.04
N LEU A 48 13.00 -21.54 -1.16
CA LEU A 48 12.84 -20.97 -2.50
C LEU A 48 11.39 -20.52 -2.78
N LYS A 49 10.41 -21.13 -2.11
CA LYS A 49 8.99 -20.78 -2.23
C LYS A 49 8.69 -19.43 -1.57
N GLU A 50 9.24 -19.19 -0.38
CA GLU A 50 9.17 -17.91 0.32
C GLU A 50 9.85 -16.81 -0.49
N LEU A 51 11.08 -17.06 -0.98
CA LEU A 51 11.80 -16.09 -1.81
C LEU A 51 10.99 -15.66 -3.05
N ARG A 52 10.39 -16.62 -3.76
CA ARG A 52 9.55 -16.33 -4.94
C ARG A 52 8.31 -15.51 -4.59
N SER A 53 7.71 -15.74 -3.41
CA SER A 53 6.53 -14.99 -2.98
C SER A 53 6.80 -13.49 -2.73
N LEU A 54 8.05 -13.13 -2.40
CA LEU A 54 8.48 -11.75 -2.15
C LEU A 54 8.77 -10.96 -3.43
N GLN A 55 9.03 -11.64 -4.55
CA GLN A 55 9.39 -11.02 -5.83
C GLN A 55 8.17 -10.51 -6.62
N GLY A 56 6.96 -10.64 -6.07
CA GLY A 56 5.72 -10.36 -6.77
C GLY A 56 5.23 -11.56 -7.59
N ARG A 57 4.03 -11.45 -8.14
CA ARG A 57 3.52 -12.39 -9.15
C ARG A 57 3.99 -11.99 -10.53
#